data_AF-A0A2T0GUE9-F1
#
_entry.id   AF-A0A2T0GUE9-F1
#
_cell.length_a   1.000
_cell.length_b   1.000
_cell.length_c   1.000
_cell.angle_alpha   90.00
_cell.angle_beta   90.00
_cell.angle_gamma   90.00
#
_symmetry.space_group_name_H-M   'P 1'
#
loop_
_entity.id
_entity.type
_entity.pdbx_description
1 polymer ?
#
loop_
_entity_poly.entity_id
_entity_poly.type
_entity_poly.pdbx_seq_one_letter_code
_entity_poly.pdbx_strand_id
1 'polypeptide(L)'
;MEASMAMPLLPDWSRPLWALLLVVVLVQHAVHARRMSGQPRWWHAGHTAMALGMAVMYLLPHMRHPDLYRVGLVLFALITVLELVVTVVLRSREGLVNPLWLSSTAGMLVMTYMMVPGSSRPAWLTLVFVGYLCCETVVWSLGWWERVPWLRPHGVAAPAPGAATTAPGRAVLRERGVGLPAHCSPGVRASLAVMAASMAYMLLAGLV
;
A
#
# COMPACT_ATOMS: atom_id res chain seq x y z
N MET A 1 28.58 -37.87 5.39
CA MET A 1 28.76 -36.40 5.39
C MET A 1 27.61 -35.82 4.61
N GLU A 2 26.54 -35.54 5.33
CA GLU A 2 25.25 -35.15 4.78
C GLU A 2 25.25 -33.73 4.21
N ALA A 3 24.43 -33.58 3.18
CA ALA A 3 24.09 -32.34 2.53
C ALA A 3 23.24 -31.43 3.42
N SER A 4 23.52 -30.14 3.38
CA SER A 4 22.56 -29.17 2.83
C SER A 4 23.28 -27.82 2.81
N MET A 5 23.52 -27.30 1.61
CA MET A 5 23.78 -25.89 1.46
C MET A 5 22.49 -25.16 1.80
N ALA A 6 22.24 -24.94 3.09
CA ALA A 6 21.31 -23.94 3.56
C ALA A 6 21.89 -22.60 3.09
N MET A 7 21.63 -22.25 1.84
CA MET A 7 21.79 -20.89 1.37
C MET A 7 20.66 -20.13 2.01
N PRO A 8 20.89 -19.34 3.08
CA PRO A 8 19.85 -18.46 3.57
C PRO A 8 19.42 -17.62 2.36
N LEU A 9 18.15 -17.73 1.96
CA LEU A 9 17.60 -16.96 0.84
C LEU A 9 17.86 -15.45 0.96
N LEU A 10 18.21 -15.00 2.17
CA LEU A 10 18.65 -13.66 2.51
C LEU A 10 20.16 -13.63 2.78
N PRO A 11 20.96 -13.02 1.91
CA PRO A 11 22.25 -12.49 2.31
C PRO A 11 22.03 -11.48 3.45
N ASP A 12 22.84 -11.55 4.52
CA ASP A 12 22.67 -10.68 5.70
C ASP A 12 22.71 -9.19 5.35
N TRP A 13 23.46 -8.81 4.32
CA TRP A 13 23.57 -7.43 3.83
C TRP A 13 22.25 -6.89 3.25
N SER A 14 21.33 -7.74 2.80
CA SER A 14 20.07 -7.30 2.19
C SER A 14 19.11 -6.69 3.21
N ARG A 15 19.18 -7.12 4.48
CA ARG A 15 18.33 -6.61 5.56
C ARG A 15 18.53 -5.12 5.84
N PRO A 16 19.75 -4.62 6.12
CA PRO A 16 19.96 -3.18 6.35
C PRO A 16 19.66 -2.35 5.09
N LEU A 17 19.88 -2.90 3.89
CA LEU A 17 19.52 -2.21 2.64
C LEU A 17 18.00 -2.00 2.54
N TRP A 18 17.20 -3.05 2.72
CA TRP A 18 15.75 -2.93 2.69
C TRP A 18 15.21 -2.04 3.80
N ALA A 19 15.77 -2.13 5.01
CA ALA A 19 15.40 -1.23 6.11
C ALA A 19 15.67 0.24 5.74
N LEU A 20 16.83 0.55 5.15
CA LEU A 20 17.15 1.90 4.71
C LEU A 20 16.16 2.41 3.64
N LEU A 21 15.85 1.59 2.63
CA LEU A 21 14.87 1.94 1.60
C LEU A 21 13.49 2.23 2.23
N LEU A 22 13.05 1.40 3.19
CA LEU A 22 11.78 1.59 3.88
C LEU A 22 11.76 2.83 4.78
N VAL A 23 12.89 3.24 5.36
CA VAL A 23 12.99 4.51 6.10
C VAL A 23 12.79 5.70 5.14
N VAL A 24 13.35 5.65 3.93
CA VAL A 24 13.12 6.68 2.91
C VAL A 24 11.64 6.73 2.53
N VAL A 25 11.02 5.57 2.27
CA VAL A 25 9.59 5.45 1.99
C VAL A 25 8.73 6.00 3.14
N LEU A 26 9.06 5.63 4.38
CA LEU A 26 8.38 6.09 5.58
C LEU A 26 8.35 7.62 5.67
N VAL A 27 9.52 8.25 5.49
CA VAL A 27 9.65 9.72 5.51
C VAL A 27 8.83 10.34 4.38
N GLN A 28 8.91 9.80 3.17
CA GLN A 28 8.17 10.30 2.02
C GLN A 28 6.65 10.29 2.28
N HIS A 29 6.10 9.15 2.72
CA HIS A 29 4.67 9.04 3.02
C HIS A 29 4.24 9.90 4.22
N ALA A 30 5.09 10.03 5.25
CA ALA A 30 4.82 10.92 6.38
C ALA A 30 4.74 12.39 5.94
N VAL A 31 5.65 12.84 5.07
CA VAL A 31 5.62 14.20 4.52
C VAL A 31 4.34 14.44 3.69
N HIS A 32 3.95 13.49 2.84
CA HIS A 32 2.70 13.59 2.09
C HIS A 32 1.46 13.61 2.99
N ALA A 33 1.40 12.72 3.99
CA ALA A 33 0.32 12.70 4.97
C ALA A 33 0.19 14.04 5.72
N ARG A 34 1.30 14.72 6.01
CA ARG A 34 1.30 16.02 6.69
C ARG A 34 0.88 17.18 5.78
N ARG A 35 1.16 17.12 4.48
CA ARG A 35 0.88 18.20 3.51
C ARG A 35 -0.50 18.10 2.88
N MET A 36 -1.14 16.93 2.94
CA MET A 36 -2.45 16.69 2.34
C MET A 36 -3.59 16.77 3.36
N SER A 37 -4.81 16.90 2.86
CA SER A 37 -6.04 16.85 3.66
C SER A 37 -7.01 15.82 3.06
N GLY A 38 -8.05 15.44 3.81
CA GLY A 38 -9.08 14.50 3.34
C GLY A 38 -8.58 13.06 3.17
N GLN A 39 -9.13 12.33 2.18
CA GLN A 39 -8.82 10.91 1.94
C GLN A 39 -7.34 10.65 1.63
N PRO A 40 -6.64 11.44 0.79
CA PRO A 40 -5.21 11.26 0.53
C PRO A 40 -4.32 11.22 1.77
N ARG A 41 -4.59 12.11 2.74
CA ARG A 41 -3.83 12.14 3.99
C ARG A 41 -3.91 10.81 4.73
N TRP A 42 -5.11 10.26 4.85
CA TRP A 42 -5.33 9.01 5.58
C TRP A 42 -4.78 7.80 4.83
N TRP A 43 -4.90 7.79 3.50
CA TRP A 43 -4.29 6.77 2.66
C TRP A 43 -2.75 6.77 2.80
N HIS A 44 -2.10 7.94 2.78
CA HIS A 44 -0.66 8.04 3.05
C HIS A 44 -0.31 7.65 4.50
N ALA A 45 -1.18 7.94 5.49
CA ALA A 45 -0.96 7.53 6.87
C ALA A 45 -0.97 6.00 7.04
N GLY A 46 -1.87 5.29 6.37
CA GLY A 46 -1.88 3.81 6.33
C GLY A 46 -0.56 3.24 5.79
N HIS A 47 -0.09 3.75 4.66
CA HIS A 47 1.20 3.35 4.08
C HIS A 47 2.40 3.73 4.96
N THR A 48 2.32 4.86 5.69
CA THR A 48 3.34 5.24 6.68
C THR A 48 3.43 4.20 7.79
N ALA A 49 2.28 3.77 8.34
CA ALA A 49 2.22 2.73 9.37
C ALA A 49 2.76 1.39 8.85
N MET A 50 2.38 1.00 7.64
CA MET A 50 2.87 -0.21 6.98
C MET A 50 4.39 -0.18 6.78
N ALA A 51 4.95 0.91 6.23
CA ALA A 51 6.39 1.07 6.03
C ALA A 51 7.17 0.99 7.36
N LEU A 52 6.64 1.60 8.42
CA LEU A 52 7.22 1.51 9.77
C LEU A 52 7.23 0.06 10.28
N GLY A 53 6.11 -0.64 10.17
CA GLY A 53 6.01 -2.05 10.56
C GLY A 53 7.01 -2.91 9.80
N MET A 54 7.13 -2.71 8.49
CA MET A 54 8.09 -3.43 7.67
C MET A 54 9.55 -3.13 8.05
N ALA A 55 9.89 -1.85 8.31
CA ALA A 55 11.23 -1.49 8.75
C ALA A 55 11.59 -2.17 10.08
N VAL A 56 10.64 -2.19 11.02
CA VAL A 56 10.75 -2.93 12.29
C VAL A 56 11.00 -4.41 12.02
N MET A 57 10.29 -5.04 11.08
CA MET A 57 10.48 -6.47 10.78
C MET A 57 11.87 -6.79 10.21
N TYR A 58 12.48 -5.92 9.41
CA TYR A 58 13.87 -6.12 8.97
C TYR A 58 14.88 -5.95 10.10
N LEU A 59 14.68 -4.95 10.96
CA LEU A 59 15.64 -4.57 12.00
C LEU A 59 15.55 -5.45 13.24
N LEU A 60 14.34 -5.88 13.62
CA LEU A 60 14.04 -6.57 14.87
C LEU A 60 13.42 -7.94 14.58
N PRO A 61 14.22 -9.03 14.53
CA PRO A 61 13.71 -10.36 14.22
C PRO A 61 12.67 -10.86 15.23
N HIS A 62 11.61 -11.50 14.73
CA HIS A 62 10.47 -12.00 15.51
C HIS A 62 10.84 -12.82 16.75
N MET A 63 11.77 -13.77 16.59
CA MET A 63 12.19 -14.69 17.66
C MET A 63 12.74 -13.99 18.90
N ARG A 64 13.27 -12.77 18.76
CA ARG A 64 13.82 -11.98 19.87
C ARG A 64 12.81 -10.99 20.48
N HIS A 65 11.68 -10.76 19.81
CA HIS A 65 10.72 -9.71 20.17
C HIS A 65 9.26 -10.17 20.02
N PRO A 66 8.84 -11.32 20.58
CA PRO A 66 7.51 -11.88 20.33
C PRO A 66 6.36 -10.94 20.73
N ASP A 67 6.49 -10.22 21.86
CA ASP A 67 5.44 -9.31 22.34
C ASP A 67 5.25 -8.10 21.41
N LEU A 68 6.34 -7.56 20.85
CA LEU A 68 6.28 -6.48 19.86
C LEU A 68 5.46 -6.91 18.64
N TYR A 69 5.64 -8.14 18.17
CA TYR A 69 4.91 -8.67 17.02
C TYR A 69 3.46 -9.02 17.35
N ARG A 70 3.13 -9.41 18.60
CA ARG A 70 1.73 -9.54 19.03
C ARG A 70 1.02 -8.19 19.04
N VAL A 71 1.67 -7.15 19.56
CA VAL A 71 1.15 -5.78 19.52
C VAL A 71 0.99 -5.33 18.07
N GLY A 72 2.00 -5.57 17.23
CA GLY A 72 1.95 -5.31 15.79
C GLY A 72 0.79 -6.02 15.10
N LEU A 73 0.58 -7.31 15.38
CA LEU A 73 -0.53 -8.10 14.84
C LEU A 73 -1.88 -7.47 15.18
N VAL A 74 -2.12 -7.14 16.44
CA VAL A 74 -3.37 -6.50 16.87
C VAL A 74 -3.54 -5.14 16.20
N LEU A 75 -2.49 -4.31 16.20
CA LEU A 75 -2.52 -2.98 15.57
C LEU A 75 -2.85 -3.06 14.08
N PHE A 76 -2.12 -3.88 13.31
CA PHE A 76 -2.33 -4.00 11.87
C PHE A 76 -3.65 -4.69 11.53
N ALA A 77 -4.14 -5.62 12.36
CA ALA A 77 -5.48 -6.17 12.20
C ALA A 77 -6.55 -5.09 12.36
N LEU A 78 -6.44 -4.23 13.37
CA LEU A 78 -7.37 -3.11 13.58
C LEU A 78 -7.32 -2.10 12.43
N ILE A 79 -6.12 -1.77 11.93
CA ILE A 79 -5.98 -0.89 10.76
C ILE A 79 -6.59 -1.54 9.52
N THR A 80 -6.39 -2.85 9.31
CA THR A 80 -7.01 -3.58 8.19
C THR A 80 -8.53 -3.51 8.23
N VAL A 81 -9.13 -3.73 9.40
CA VAL A 81 -10.59 -3.61 9.58
C VAL A 81 -11.05 -2.17 9.33
N LEU A 82 -10.30 -1.18 9.82
CA LEU A 82 -10.62 0.23 9.58
C LEU A 82 -10.57 0.58 8.09
N GLU A 83 -9.54 0.15 7.35
CA GLU A 83 -9.43 0.39 5.91
C GLU A 83 -10.54 -0.32 5.12
N LEU A 84 -10.92 -1.53 5.52
CA LEU A 84 -12.07 -2.24 4.95
C LEU A 84 -13.37 -1.45 5.16
N VAL A 85 -13.62 -0.98 6.38
CA VAL A 85 -14.80 -0.16 6.71
C VAL A 85 -14.79 1.14 5.89
N VAL A 86 -13.65 1.83 5.81
CA VAL A 86 -13.49 3.04 4.99
C VAL A 86 -13.78 2.74 3.52
N THR A 87 -13.28 1.63 2.98
CA THR A 87 -13.54 1.20 1.60
C THR A 87 -15.05 1.00 1.36
N VAL A 88 -15.76 0.36 2.29
CA VAL A 88 -17.21 0.11 2.18
C VAL A 88 -18.01 1.42 2.32
N VAL A 89 -17.67 2.28 3.28
CA VAL A 89 -18.35 3.56 3.49
C VAL A 89 -18.13 4.51 2.31
N LEU A 90 -16.92 4.55 1.75
CA LEU A 90 -16.65 5.38 0.58
C LEU A 90 -17.35 4.83 -0.65
N ARG A 91 -17.40 3.50 -0.84
CA ARG A 91 -18.20 2.86 -1.90
C ARG A 91 -19.66 3.29 -1.83
N SER A 92 -20.27 3.27 -0.65
CA SER A 92 -21.69 3.64 -0.49
C SER A 92 -21.95 5.12 -0.74
N ARG A 93 -20.97 5.99 -0.45
CA ARG A 93 -21.05 7.45 -0.68
C ARG A 93 -20.75 7.85 -2.12
N GLU A 94 -19.79 7.20 -2.77
CA GLU A 94 -19.27 7.58 -4.09
C GLU A 94 -19.91 6.75 -5.22
N GLY A 95 -20.60 5.66 -4.89
CA GLY A 95 -21.27 4.77 -5.83
C GLY A 95 -20.34 3.80 -6.58
N LEU A 96 -19.03 3.93 -6.39
CA LEU A 96 -18.00 3.07 -7.00
C LEU A 96 -16.97 2.67 -5.95
N VAL A 97 -16.36 1.49 -6.12
CA VAL A 97 -15.26 1.05 -5.26
C VAL A 97 -13.99 1.81 -5.66
N ASN A 98 -13.35 2.44 -4.69
CA ASN A 98 -12.03 3.03 -4.89
C ASN A 98 -10.97 1.91 -4.87
N PRO A 99 -10.35 1.58 -6.02
CA PRO A 99 -9.37 0.49 -6.06
C PRO A 99 -8.11 0.79 -5.26
N LEU A 100 -7.78 2.06 -4.97
CA LEU A 100 -6.62 2.41 -4.14
C LEU A 100 -6.85 2.08 -2.67
N TRP A 101 -8.08 2.28 -2.17
CA TRP A 101 -8.46 1.83 -0.82
C TRP A 101 -8.54 0.31 -0.73
N LEU A 102 -9.05 -0.34 -1.78
CA LEU A 102 -9.10 -1.80 -1.84
C LEU A 102 -7.69 -2.42 -1.85
N SER A 103 -6.79 -1.90 -2.69
CA SER A 103 -5.38 -2.32 -2.74
C SER A 103 -4.66 -2.05 -1.42
N SER A 104 -4.89 -0.89 -0.78
CA SER A 104 -4.38 -0.58 0.57
C SER A 104 -4.86 -1.59 1.61
N THR A 105 -6.17 -1.89 1.62
CA THR A 105 -6.78 -2.85 2.55
C THR A 105 -6.15 -4.24 2.38
N ALA A 106 -5.96 -4.67 1.12
CA ALA A 106 -5.29 -5.93 0.82
C ALA A 106 -3.82 -5.91 1.27
N GLY A 107 -3.08 -4.84 1.02
CA GLY A 107 -1.72 -4.66 1.53
C GLY A 107 -1.65 -4.74 3.07
N MET A 108 -2.59 -4.09 3.76
CA MET A 108 -2.66 -4.12 5.22
C MET A 108 -3.03 -5.49 5.77
N LEU A 109 -3.90 -6.23 5.07
CA LEU A 109 -4.20 -7.63 5.38
C LEU A 109 -2.93 -8.49 5.26
N VAL A 110 -2.14 -8.31 4.21
CA VAL A 110 -0.88 -9.04 4.06
C VAL A 110 0.11 -8.65 5.16
N MET A 111 0.20 -7.36 5.52
CA MET A 111 1.02 -6.91 6.64
C MET A 111 0.61 -7.56 7.97
N THR A 112 -0.70 -7.69 8.20
CA THR A 112 -1.25 -8.40 9.37
C THR A 112 -0.86 -9.88 9.34
N TYR A 113 -1.02 -10.55 8.19
CA TYR A 113 -0.62 -11.93 8.00
C TYR A 113 0.89 -12.15 8.24
N MET A 114 1.72 -11.19 7.85
CA MET A 114 3.16 -11.22 8.09
C MET A 114 3.55 -11.17 9.57
N MET A 115 2.68 -10.65 10.44
CA MET A 115 2.89 -10.66 11.90
C MET A 115 2.52 -12.00 12.56
N VAL A 116 1.79 -12.87 11.87
CA VAL A 116 1.46 -14.21 12.37
C VAL A 116 2.73 -15.07 12.44
N PRO A 117 2.95 -15.85 13.52
CA PRO A 117 4.11 -16.74 13.63
C PRO A 117 4.28 -17.62 12.41
N GLY A 118 5.53 -17.74 11.92
CA GLY A 118 5.85 -18.45 10.67
C GLY A 118 5.32 -19.89 10.63
N SER A 119 5.37 -20.60 11.75
CA SER A 119 4.87 -21.98 11.89
C SER A 119 3.36 -22.12 11.72
N SER A 120 2.58 -21.03 11.84
CA SER A 120 1.12 -21.02 11.70
C SER A 120 0.66 -20.54 10.32
N ARG A 121 1.59 -20.16 9.43
CA ARG A 121 1.29 -19.62 8.11
C ARG A 121 1.26 -20.73 7.06
N PRO A 122 0.10 -21.06 6.46
CA PRO A 122 0.05 -22.08 5.43
C PRO A 122 0.79 -21.63 4.17
N ALA A 123 1.66 -22.49 3.63
CA ALA A 123 2.54 -22.17 2.51
C ALA A 123 1.78 -21.69 1.26
N TRP A 124 0.64 -22.32 0.93
CA TRP A 124 -0.16 -21.95 -0.24
C TRP A 124 -0.67 -20.50 -0.16
N LEU A 125 -1.10 -20.04 1.02
CA LEU A 125 -1.61 -18.69 1.20
C LEU A 125 -0.47 -17.68 1.13
N THR A 126 0.69 -18.02 1.70
CA THR A 126 1.90 -17.22 1.55
C THR A 126 2.27 -17.03 0.09
N LEU A 127 2.23 -18.08 -0.74
CA LEU A 127 2.52 -17.99 -2.18
C LEU A 127 1.49 -17.14 -2.93
N VAL A 128 0.20 -17.22 -2.57
CA VAL A 128 -0.84 -16.34 -3.12
C VAL A 128 -0.53 -14.87 -2.83
N PHE A 129 -0.16 -14.55 -1.58
CA PHE A 129 0.20 -13.17 -1.22
C PHE A 129 1.50 -12.70 -1.89
N VAL A 130 2.50 -13.57 -2.03
CA VAL A 130 3.71 -13.25 -2.80
C VAL A 130 3.34 -12.92 -4.25
N GLY A 131 2.54 -13.76 -4.91
CA GLY A 131 2.08 -13.51 -6.28
C GLY A 131 1.33 -12.18 -6.41
N TYR A 132 0.38 -11.93 -5.50
CA TYR A 132 -0.34 -10.66 -5.42
C TYR A 132 0.60 -9.45 -5.29
N LEU A 133 1.56 -9.51 -4.36
CA LEU A 133 2.50 -8.42 -4.11
C LEU A 133 3.46 -8.20 -5.30
N CYS A 134 3.91 -9.26 -5.97
CA CYS A 134 4.69 -9.13 -7.21
C CYS A 134 3.87 -8.42 -8.30
N CYS A 135 2.58 -8.73 -8.44
CA CYS A 135 1.69 -8.01 -9.35
C CYS A 135 1.57 -6.54 -8.96
N GLU A 136 1.34 -6.22 -7.67
CA GLU A 136 1.31 -4.85 -7.17
C GLU A 136 2.62 -4.10 -7.47
N THR A 137 3.79 -4.71 -7.26
CA THR A 137 5.10 -4.12 -7.63
C THR A 137 5.13 -3.72 -9.11
N VAL A 138 4.67 -4.60 -10.01
CA VAL A 138 4.64 -4.33 -11.46
C VAL A 138 3.63 -3.21 -11.78
N VAL A 139 2.42 -3.29 -11.24
CA VAL A 139 1.35 -2.31 -11.45
C VAL A 139 1.82 -0.90 -11.03
N TRP A 140 2.46 -0.76 -9.86
CA TRP A 140 2.98 0.51 -9.37
C TRP A 140 4.18 1.01 -10.17
N SER A 141 5.12 0.12 -10.50
CA SER A 141 6.31 0.45 -11.29
C SER A 141 5.91 1.00 -12.67
N LEU A 142 4.97 0.34 -13.34
CA LEU A 142 4.49 0.72 -14.67
C LEU A 142 3.42 1.82 -14.68
N GLY A 143 2.91 2.21 -13.50
CA GLY A 143 1.90 3.26 -13.37
C GLY A 143 0.56 2.89 -13.95
N TRP A 144 0.21 1.61 -13.93
CA TRP A 144 -1.04 1.15 -14.55
C TRP A 144 -2.29 1.72 -13.88
N TRP A 145 -2.21 2.07 -12.59
CA TRP A 145 -3.29 2.78 -11.90
C TRP A 145 -3.68 4.12 -12.57
N GLU A 146 -2.73 4.84 -13.18
CA GLU A 146 -2.99 6.11 -13.88
C GLU A 146 -3.74 5.93 -15.20
N ARG A 147 -3.69 4.71 -15.76
CA ARG A 147 -4.33 4.38 -17.04
C ARG A 147 -5.81 4.06 -16.88
N VAL A 148 -6.28 3.82 -15.65
CA VAL A 148 -7.67 3.51 -15.34
C VAL A 148 -8.51 4.80 -15.42
N PRO A 149 -9.46 4.94 -16.36
CA PRO A 149 -10.12 6.22 -16.64
C PRO A 149 -10.83 6.85 -15.43
N TRP A 150 -11.47 6.04 -14.59
CA TRP A 150 -12.22 6.52 -13.42
C TRP A 150 -11.33 6.91 -12.21
N LEU A 151 -10.02 6.64 -12.26
CA LEU A 151 -9.04 7.06 -11.25
C LEU A 151 -8.35 8.39 -11.59
N ARG A 152 -8.66 8.97 -12.76
CA ARG A 152 -8.05 10.22 -13.18
C ARG A 152 -8.57 11.38 -12.31
N PRO A 153 -7.68 12.27 -11.83
CA PRO A 153 -8.11 13.49 -11.19
C PRO A 153 -9.04 14.23 -12.14
N HIS A 154 -10.24 14.55 -11.67
CA HIS A 154 -11.16 15.36 -12.43
C HIS A 154 -10.59 16.76 -12.45
N GLY A 155 -10.00 17.14 -13.59
CA GLY A 155 -9.66 18.52 -13.84
C GLY A 155 -10.94 19.34 -13.73
N VAL A 156 -10.91 20.39 -12.92
CA VAL A 156 -11.86 21.50 -13.10
C VAL A 156 -11.74 21.87 -14.57
N ALA A 157 -12.79 21.65 -15.35
CA ALA A 157 -12.79 22.01 -16.76
C ALA A 157 -12.27 23.44 -16.86
N ALA A 158 -11.14 23.64 -17.54
CA ALA A 158 -10.61 24.98 -17.75
C ALA A 158 -11.75 25.81 -18.36
N PRO A 159 -12.07 26.99 -17.80
CA PRO A 159 -13.11 27.82 -18.39
C PRO A 159 -12.71 28.08 -19.83
N ALA A 160 -13.53 27.63 -20.78
CA ALA A 160 -13.27 27.81 -22.20
C ALA A 160 -13.02 29.31 -22.44
N PRO A 161 -11.87 29.69 -23.04
CA PRO A 161 -11.63 31.09 -23.37
C PRO A 161 -12.65 31.47 -24.46
N GLY A 162 -13.70 32.21 -24.09
CA GLY A 162 -14.63 32.81 -25.05
C GLY A 162 -16.13 32.72 -24.76
N ALA A 163 -16.58 32.06 -23.68
CA ALA A 163 -18.03 31.99 -23.40
C ALA A 163 -18.52 33.22 -22.60
N ALA A 164 -18.58 34.37 -23.28
CA ALA A 164 -19.42 35.47 -22.85
C ALA A 164 -20.89 35.12 -23.11
N THR A 165 -21.72 35.30 -22.07
CA THR A 165 -23.18 35.52 -22.11
C THR A 165 -24.13 34.34 -22.40
N THR A 166 -25.08 34.17 -21.45
CA THR A 166 -26.43 33.57 -21.54
C THR A 166 -26.60 32.05 -21.69
N ALA A 167 -26.80 31.37 -20.55
CA ALA A 167 -27.89 30.39 -20.32
C ALA A 167 -27.86 29.84 -18.87
N PRO A 168 -28.98 29.83 -18.12
CA PRO A 168 -29.09 29.05 -16.89
C PRO A 168 -29.51 27.61 -17.26
N GLY A 169 -28.79 26.61 -16.74
CA GLY A 169 -29.26 25.22 -16.79
C GLY A 169 -28.59 24.33 -17.83
N ARG A 170 -27.27 24.17 -17.75
CA ARG A 170 -26.66 22.87 -18.05
C ARG A 170 -25.95 22.41 -16.80
N ALA A 171 -26.56 21.41 -16.14
CA ALA A 171 -25.87 20.59 -15.16
C ALA A 171 -24.58 20.10 -15.83
N VAL A 172 -23.46 20.69 -15.43
CA VAL A 172 -22.15 20.11 -15.67
C VAL A 172 -22.29 18.71 -15.07
N LEU A 173 -22.35 17.70 -15.94
CA LEU A 173 -22.18 16.31 -15.55
C LEU A 173 -20.82 16.28 -14.87
N ARG A 174 -20.85 16.44 -13.55
CA ARG A 174 -19.70 16.27 -12.69
C ARG A 174 -19.36 14.81 -12.90
N GLU A 175 -18.42 14.53 -13.79
CA GLU A 175 -17.89 13.19 -13.95
C GLU A 175 -17.60 12.69 -12.51
N ARG A 176 -18.14 11.51 -12.18
CA ARG A 176 -18.09 11.00 -10.80
C ARG A 176 -16.71 10.44 -10.55
N GLY A 177 -15.77 11.33 -10.28
CA GLY A 177 -14.42 10.98 -9.87
C GLY A 177 -14.43 10.43 -8.46
N VAL A 178 -13.69 9.34 -8.26
CA VAL A 178 -13.47 8.73 -6.95
C VAL A 178 -12.54 9.63 -6.13
N GLY A 179 -12.77 9.73 -4.82
CA GLY A 179 -12.16 10.73 -3.93
C GLY A 179 -10.63 10.67 -3.75
N LEU A 180 -9.97 9.60 -4.20
CA LEU A 180 -8.50 9.58 -4.34
C LEU A 180 -8.11 9.45 -5.81
N PRO A 181 -7.57 10.51 -6.42
CA PRO A 181 -6.79 10.32 -7.62
C PRO A 181 -5.55 9.49 -7.28
N ALA A 182 -5.13 8.60 -8.16
CA ALA A 182 -3.79 8.02 -8.09
C ALA A 182 -2.80 9.19 -8.14
N HIS A 183 -2.19 9.58 -7.02
CA HIS A 183 -1.31 10.74 -7.00
C HIS A 183 -0.09 10.48 -7.89
N CYS A 184 -0.01 11.22 -8.99
CA CYS A 184 0.88 10.99 -10.14
C CYS A 184 2.37 11.30 -9.89
N SER A 185 2.85 11.36 -8.66
CA SER A 185 4.28 11.61 -8.44
C SER A 185 5.05 10.29 -8.66
N PRO A 186 6.07 10.27 -9.53
CA PRO A 186 6.89 9.08 -9.74
C PRO A 186 7.48 8.52 -8.44
N GLY A 187 7.76 9.41 -7.47
CA GLY A 187 8.25 9.03 -6.14
C GLY A 187 7.26 8.18 -5.35
N VAL A 188 5.97 8.51 -5.35
CA VAL A 188 4.94 7.71 -4.62
C VAL A 188 4.75 6.34 -5.28
N ARG A 189 4.82 6.26 -6.61
CA ARG A 189 4.76 4.99 -7.32
C ARG A 189 5.95 4.09 -7.00
N ALA A 190 7.17 4.66 -7.04
CA ALA A 190 8.38 3.94 -6.69
C ALA A 190 8.33 3.46 -5.23
N SER A 191 7.86 4.29 -4.29
CA SER A 191 7.77 3.90 -2.88
C SER A 191 6.79 2.74 -2.64
N LEU A 192 5.63 2.73 -3.31
CA LEU A 192 4.66 1.64 -3.21
C LEU A 192 5.16 0.35 -3.86
N ALA A 193 5.84 0.46 -5.01
CA ALA A 193 6.49 -0.68 -5.63
C ALA A 193 7.56 -1.30 -4.72
N VAL A 194 8.37 -0.47 -4.06
CA VAL A 194 9.38 -0.88 -3.07
C VAL A 194 8.73 -1.56 -1.87
N MET A 195 7.62 -1.02 -1.34
CA MET A 195 6.87 -1.67 -0.25
C MET A 195 6.37 -3.05 -0.66
N ALA A 196 5.66 -3.15 -1.79
CA ALA A 196 5.13 -4.42 -2.26
C ALA A 196 6.24 -5.47 -2.51
N ALA A 197 7.34 -5.06 -3.15
CA ALA A 197 8.47 -5.95 -3.43
C ALA A 197 9.12 -6.44 -2.12
N SER A 198 9.26 -5.54 -1.16
CA SER A 198 9.86 -5.82 0.13
C SER A 198 9.01 -6.76 0.99
N MET A 199 7.68 -6.60 0.97
CA MET A 199 6.76 -7.55 1.62
C MET A 199 6.83 -8.93 0.97
N ALA A 200 6.86 -8.98 -0.37
CA ALA A 200 6.97 -10.25 -1.11
C ALA A 200 8.27 -10.98 -0.76
N TYR A 201 9.37 -10.23 -0.70
CA TYR A 201 10.67 -10.74 -0.31
C TYR A 201 10.70 -11.27 1.12
N MET A 202 10.13 -10.55 2.10
CA MET A 202 10.02 -11.04 3.47
C MET A 202 9.19 -12.33 3.58
N LEU A 203 8.08 -12.43 2.85
CA LEU A 203 7.24 -13.63 2.85
C LEU A 203 7.97 -14.83 2.25
N LEU A 204 8.62 -14.65 1.10
CA LEU A 204 9.44 -15.69 0.47
C LEU A 204 10.57 -16.16 1.39
N ALA A 205 11.25 -15.22 2.03
CA ALA A 205 12.33 -15.54 2.95
C ALA A 205 11.86 -16.28 4.19
N GLY A 206 10.62 -16.09 4.62
CA GLY A 206 10.02 -16.77 5.77
C GLY A 206 9.36 -18.11 5.45
N LEU A 207 9.49 -18.63 4.21
CA LEU A 207 9.06 -19.97 3.82
C LEU A 207 10.13 -21.05 4.02
N VAL A 208 11.40 -20.64 4.20
CA VAL A 208 12.57 -21.52 4.36
C VAL A 208 13.02 -21.49 5.81
#